data_AF-A0A1V9X385-F1
#
_entry.id   AF-A0A1V9X385-F1
#
_cell.length_a   1.000
_cell.length_b   1.000
_cell.length_c   1.000
_cell.angle_alpha   90.00
_cell.angle_beta   90.00
_cell.angle_gamma   90.00
#
_symmetry.space_group_name_H-M   'P 1'
#
loop_
_entity.id
_entity.type
_entity.pdbx_description
1 polymer ?
#
loop_
_entity_poly.entity_id
_entity_poly.type
_entity_poly.pdbx_seq_one_letter_code
_entity_poly.pdbx_strand_id
1 'polypeptide(L)'
;MVLMASIFSSNFQEQKRIQDAGGFISFNGVWRVAGILATSRAIGDYPLKDRNYVTAEPDILTFNLTQQQASFIILASDGLWDTVSNEEAVAFLRGKRSLTGAGKELARRSYQKGSQDNITVLVIDLSKYPTLQQSLMKSKEERDRVAKLQAQALFTAAKERAEERAATKTLPVTVNGGGGGSNTTGE
;
A
#
# COMPACT_ATOMS: atom_id res chain seq x y z
N MET A 1 -4.50 6.35 -10.77
CA MET A 1 -3.50 5.92 -9.77
C MET A 1 -2.13 6.03 -10.44
N VAL A 2 -1.23 6.82 -9.88
CA VAL A 2 0.17 6.85 -10.32
C VAL A 2 0.91 5.95 -9.34
N LEU A 3 1.50 4.86 -9.84
CA LEU A 3 2.34 4.00 -9.03
C LEU A 3 3.78 4.43 -9.28
N MET A 4 4.31 5.20 -8.35
CA MET A 4 5.72 5.57 -8.33
C MET A 4 6.40 4.67 -7.30
N ALA A 5 7.04 3.61 -7.75
CA ALA A 5 8.02 2.90 -6.96
C ALA A 5 9.37 3.53 -7.31
N SER A 6 9.75 4.60 -6.61
CA SER A 6 11.11 5.12 -6.74
C SER A 6 12.03 4.13 -6.04
N ILE A 7 12.89 3.48 -6.82
CA ILE A 7 13.72 2.38 -6.33
C ILE A 7 14.99 2.90 -5.66
N PHE A 8 15.37 4.19 -5.79
CA PHE A 8 16.57 4.66 -5.10
C PHE A 8 16.64 6.16 -4.75
N SER A 9 16.50 6.43 -3.44
CA SER A 9 17.41 7.28 -2.62
C SER A 9 16.90 7.35 -1.18
N SER A 10 15.58 7.35 -0.97
CA SER A 10 14.94 7.47 0.35
C SER A 10 14.52 6.15 1.00
N ASN A 11 14.75 5.01 0.36
CA ASN A 11 14.36 3.70 0.92
C ASN A 11 15.45 3.17 1.87
N PHE A 12 15.27 3.42 3.17
CA PHE A 12 16.17 2.94 4.23
C PHE A 12 16.42 1.43 4.20
N GLN A 13 15.44 0.63 3.76
CA GLN A 13 15.60 -0.82 3.66
C GLN A 13 16.61 -1.20 2.58
N GLU A 14 16.58 -0.53 1.43
CA GLU A 14 17.55 -0.77 0.36
C GLU A 14 18.96 -0.36 0.77
N GLN A 15 19.10 0.83 1.40
CA GLN A 15 20.39 1.29 1.90
C GLN A 15 20.96 0.32 2.94
N LYS A 16 20.15 -0.11 3.90
CA LYS A 16 20.56 -1.05 4.93
C LYS A 16 20.98 -2.38 4.34
N ARG A 17 20.21 -2.95 3.41
CA ARG A 17 20.54 -4.22 2.73
C ARG A 17 21.91 -4.14 2.04
N ILE A 18 22.17 -3.04 1.33
CA ILE A 18 23.45 -2.83 0.64
C ILE A 18 24.61 -2.73 1.64
N GLN A 19 24.44 -1.97 2.72
CA GLN A 19 25.46 -1.79 3.76
C GLN A 19 25.74 -3.08 4.53
N ASP A 20 24.70 -3.82 4.94
CA ASP A 20 24.82 -5.12 5.62
C ASP A 20 25.58 -6.14 4.76
N ALA A 21 25.47 -6.04 3.43
CA ALA A 21 26.19 -6.88 2.49
C ALA A 21 27.65 -6.44 2.25
N GLY A 22 28.11 -5.34 2.87
CA GLY A 22 29.44 -4.77 2.67
C GLY A 22 29.56 -3.87 1.43
N GLY A 23 28.44 -3.52 0.81
CA GLY A 23 28.36 -2.57 -0.30
C GLY A 23 28.35 -1.12 0.19
N PHE A 24 28.49 -0.19 -0.75
CA PHE A 24 28.41 1.24 -0.47
C PHE A 24 27.59 1.96 -1.53
N ILE A 25 27.18 3.19 -1.21
CA ILE A 25 26.47 4.09 -2.13
C ILE A 25 27.36 5.33 -2.30
N SER A 26 27.60 5.73 -3.54
CA SER A 26 28.40 6.92 -3.85
C SER A 26 27.65 7.83 -4.81
N PHE A 27 27.92 9.14 -4.71
CA PHE A 27 27.32 10.14 -5.59
C PHE A 27 28.31 10.50 -6.71
N ASN A 28 27.89 10.30 -7.96
CA ASN A 28 28.63 10.74 -9.15
C ASN A 28 27.63 11.22 -10.21
N GLY A 29 27.12 12.43 -10.02
CA GLY A 29 25.98 13.00 -10.77
C GLY A 29 24.63 12.43 -10.33
N VAL A 30 24.57 11.12 -10.08
CA VAL A 30 23.44 10.39 -9.48
C VAL A 30 23.96 9.43 -8.40
N TRP A 31 23.08 9.00 -7.50
CA TRP A 31 23.40 8.00 -6.48
C TRP A 31 23.61 6.62 -7.13
N ARG A 32 24.72 5.95 -6.80
CA ARG A 32 25.11 4.67 -7.40
C ARG A 32 25.50 3.63 -6.36
N VAL A 33 24.93 2.43 -6.49
CA VAL A 33 25.28 1.23 -5.75
C VAL A 33 26.64 0.73 -6.20
N ALA A 34 27.55 0.54 -5.24
CA ALA A 34 28.96 0.20 -5.45
C ALA A 34 29.69 1.15 -6.43
N GLY A 35 29.18 2.37 -6.63
CA GLY A 35 29.67 3.31 -7.65
C GLY A 35 29.35 2.96 -9.09
N ILE A 36 28.59 1.89 -9.33
CA ILE A 36 28.34 1.33 -10.67
C ILE A 36 26.92 1.66 -11.12
N LEU A 37 25.91 1.09 -10.44
CA LEU A 37 24.53 1.08 -10.92
C LEU A 37 23.67 2.14 -10.21
N ALA A 38 22.86 2.89 -10.96
CA ALA A 38 22.01 3.95 -10.41
C ALA A 38 20.70 3.43 -9.75
N THR A 39 20.53 2.11 -9.66
CA THR A 39 19.39 1.44 -9.05
C THR A 39 19.86 0.36 -8.06
N SER A 40 19.06 0.08 -7.02
CA SER A 40 19.32 -1.05 -6.11
C SER A 40 18.58 -2.32 -6.48
N ARG A 41 17.67 -2.25 -7.45
CA ARG A 41 16.97 -3.40 -7.99
C ARG A 41 16.98 -3.37 -9.50
N ALA A 42 17.31 -4.51 -10.09
CA ALA A 42 17.39 -4.66 -11.55
C ALA A 42 17.29 -6.14 -11.94
N ILE A 43 16.72 -6.37 -13.12
CA ILE A 43 16.88 -7.64 -13.84
C ILE A 43 18.24 -7.55 -14.57
N GLY A 44 19.03 -8.63 -14.59
CA GLY A 44 20.42 -8.57 -15.09
C GLY A 44 21.46 -8.34 -13.99
N ASP A 45 22.52 -7.57 -14.25
CA ASP A 45 23.55 -7.12 -13.27
C ASP A 45 24.08 -8.20 -12.31
N TYR A 46 24.26 -9.44 -12.83
CA TYR A 46 24.62 -10.61 -12.03
C TYR A 46 25.82 -10.41 -11.09
N PRO A 47 26.94 -9.74 -11.50
CA PRO A 47 28.06 -9.51 -10.59
C PRO A 47 27.72 -8.72 -9.33
N LEU A 48 26.68 -7.88 -9.37
CA LEU A 48 26.19 -7.11 -8.21
C LEU A 48 25.19 -7.89 -7.35
N LYS A 49 24.61 -8.98 -7.90
CA LYS A 49 23.66 -9.85 -7.21
C LYS A 49 24.35 -10.90 -6.35
N ASP A 50 25.51 -11.41 -6.78
CA ASP A 50 26.31 -12.37 -5.99
C ASP A 50 26.67 -11.83 -4.61
N ARG A 51 26.83 -10.51 -4.50
CA ARG A 51 27.08 -9.80 -3.24
C ARG A 51 25.84 -9.17 -2.61
N ASN A 52 24.65 -9.43 -3.14
CA ASN A 52 23.39 -8.84 -2.69
C ASN A 52 23.42 -7.29 -2.62
N TYR A 53 24.15 -6.63 -3.52
CA TYR A 53 24.12 -5.17 -3.65
C TYR A 53 22.90 -4.76 -4.46
N VAL A 54 22.61 -5.50 -5.53
CA VAL A 54 21.40 -5.35 -6.34
C VAL A 54 20.53 -6.59 -6.18
N THR A 55 19.20 -6.44 -6.15
CA THR A 55 18.27 -7.57 -6.14
C THR A 55 17.35 -7.57 -7.36
N ALA A 56 16.92 -8.76 -7.80
CA ALA A 56 15.88 -8.91 -8.80
C ALA A 56 14.46 -8.96 -8.21
N GLU A 57 14.35 -9.03 -6.87
CA GLU A 57 13.08 -9.20 -6.19
C GLU A 57 12.24 -7.92 -6.32
N PRO A 58 11.04 -8.00 -6.94
CA PRO A 58 10.18 -6.84 -7.13
C PRO A 58 9.48 -6.46 -5.82
N ASP A 59 9.14 -5.17 -5.68
CA ASP A 59 8.14 -4.76 -4.71
C ASP A 59 6.74 -5.02 -5.28
N ILE A 60 5.98 -5.88 -4.62
CA ILE A 60 4.62 -6.23 -5.03
C ILE A 60 3.62 -5.48 -4.16
N LEU A 61 2.88 -4.58 -4.77
CA LEU A 61 1.80 -3.83 -4.13
C LEU A 61 0.48 -4.15 -4.82
N THR A 62 -0.54 -4.46 -4.03
CA THR A 62 -1.89 -4.75 -4.53
C THR A 62 -2.84 -3.62 -4.13
N PHE A 63 -3.56 -3.09 -5.12
CA PHE A 63 -4.49 -1.99 -4.93
C PHE A 63 -5.89 -2.38 -5.35
N ASN A 64 -6.89 -1.96 -4.57
CA ASN A 64 -8.28 -2.09 -4.95
C ASN A 64 -8.70 -0.89 -5.82
N LEU A 65 -8.92 -1.13 -7.11
CA LEU A 65 -9.25 -0.07 -8.07
C LEU A 65 -10.55 0.67 -7.74
N THR A 66 -11.53 -0.02 -7.12
CA THR A 66 -12.82 0.58 -6.76
C THR A 66 -12.69 1.58 -5.61
N GLN A 67 -11.93 1.24 -4.56
CA GLN A 67 -11.65 2.14 -3.44
C GLN A 67 -10.85 3.37 -3.88
N GLN A 68 -9.92 3.16 -4.82
CA GLN A 68 -9.07 4.22 -5.36
C GLN A 68 -9.79 5.12 -6.38
N GLN A 69 -11.02 4.77 -6.79
CA GLN A 69 -11.78 5.47 -7.84
C GLN A 69 -10.91 5.77 -9.07
N ALA A 70 -10.09 4.79 -9.47
CA ALA A 70 -9.06 4.99 -10.46
C ALA A 70 -9.66 5.06 -11.87
N SER A 71 -9.51 6.20 -12.56
CA SER A 71 -9.95 6.38 -13.96
C SER A 71 -8.90 5.94 -14.98
N PHE A 72 -7.62 5.98 -14.61
CA PHE A 72 -6.50 5.61 -15.47
C PHE A 72 -5.26 5.22 -14.65
N ILE A 73 -4.32 4.55 -15.31
CA ILE A 73 -2.99 4.19 -14.80
C ILE A 73 -1.93 4.81 -15.72
N ILE A 74 -0.88 5.38 -15.13
CA ILE A 74 0.31 5.87 -15.84
C ILE A 74 1.48 5.00 -15.42
N LEU A 75 2.17 4.42 -16.40
CA LEU A 75 3.44 3.71 -16.23
C LEU A 75 4.47 4.43 -17.10
N ALA A 76 5.63 4.77 -16.55
CA ALA A 76 6.67 5.44 -17.32
C ALA A 76 8.07 5.20 -16.73
N SER A 77 9.09 5.42 -17.56
CA SER A 77 10.49 5.49 -17.12
C SER A 77 10.76 6.77 -16.30
N ASP A 78 11.87 6.77 -15.56
CA ASP A 78 12.48 7.95 -14.94
C ASP A 78 12.64 9.13 -15.92
N GLY A 79 12.93 8.86 -17.19
CA GLY A 79 12.93 9.89 -18.22
C GLY A 79 11.65 10.76 -18.26
N LEU A 80 10.47 10.26 -17.85
CA LEU A 80 9.29 11.11 -17.60
C LEU A 80 9.35 11.76 -16.20
N TRP A 81 9.52 10.94 -15.17
CA TRP A 81 9.33 11.33 -13.76
C TRP A 81 10.37 12.31 -13.25
N ASP A 82 11.54 12.39 -13.88
CA ASP A 82 12.60 13.35 -13.55
C ASP A 82 12.22 14.79 -13.87
N THR A 83 11.25 15.01 -14.78
CA THR A 83 10.84 16.36 -15.21
C THR A 83 9.34 16.65 -15.06
N VAL A 84 8.53 15.62 -14.84
CA VAL A 84 7.07 15.73 -14.70
C VAL A 84 6.64 15.07 -13.39
N SER A 85 6.04 15.85 -12.49
CA SER A 85 5.54 15.31 -11.22
C SER A 85 4.28 14.46 -11.41
N ASN A 86 3.99 13.63 -10.41
CA ASN A 86 2.77 12.81 -10.38
C ASN A 86 1.51 13.69 -10.53
N GLU A 87 1.46 14.80 -9.80
CA GLU A 87 0.33 15.73 -9.79
C GLU A 87 0.15 16.40 -11.15
N GLU A 88 1.26 16.80 -11.79
CA GLU A 88 1.22 17.40 -13.12
C GLU A 88 0.72 16.40 -14.17
N ALA A 89 1.24 15.16 -14.15
CA ALA A 89 0.81 14.12 -15.06
C ALA A 89 -0.69 13.82 -14.89
N VAL A 90 -1.17 13.72 -13.64
CA VAL A 90 -2.60 13.49 -13.34
C VAL A 90 -3.46 14.66 -13.79
N ALA A 91 -3.07 15.90 -13.49
CA ALA A 91 -3.81 17.09 -13.88
C ALA A 91 -3.91 17.20 -15.41
N PHE A 92 -2.81 16.92 -16.11
CA PHE A 92 -2.78 16.90 -17.57
C PHE A 92 -3.76 15.88 -18.16
N LEU A 93 -3.82 14.66 -17.62
CA LEU A 93 -4.75 13.64 -18.11
C LEU A 93 -6.21 13.92 -17.75
N ARG A 94 -6.50 14.45 -16.56
CA ARG A 94 -7.86 14.81 -16.14
C ARG A 94 -8.49 15.91 -17.00
N GLY A 95 -7.66 16.81 -17.56
CA GLY A 95 -8.13 17.84 -18.48
C GLY A 95 -8.49 17.34 -19.88
N LYS A 96 -8.26 16.05 -20.19
CA LYS A 96 -8.49 15.50 -21.53
C LYS A 96 -9.85 14.81 -21.65
N ARG A 97 -10.50 15.01 -22.80
CA ARG A 97 -11.72 14.28 -23.20
C ARG A 97 -11.44 12.84 -23.64
N SER A 98 -10.22 12.57 -24.12
CA SER A 98 -9.78 11.26 -24.57
C SER A 98 -8.31 11.06 -24.19
N LEU A 99 -7.97 9.87 -23.71
CA LEU A 99 -6.60 9.49 -23.35
C LEU A 99 -5.84 8.85 -24.52
N THR A 100 -6.46 8.73 -25.70
CA THR A 100 -5.77 8.25 -26.90
C THR A 100 -4.60 9.17 -27.24
N GLY A 101 -3.38 8.62 -27.32
CA GLY A 101 -2.16 9.37 -27.60
C GLY A 101 -1.58 10.14 -26.39
N ALA A 102 -2.23 10.10 -25.23
CA ALA A 102 -1.81 10.91 -24.08
C ALA A 102 -0.41 10.54 -23.56
N GLY A 103 0.02 9.28 -23.68
CA GLY A 103 1.39 8.86 -23.36
C GLY A 103 2.44 9.57 -24.22
N LYS A 104 2.21 9.69 -25.53
CA LYS A 104 3.09 10.43 -26.45
C LYS A 104 3.18 11.91 -26.07
N GLU A 105 2.08 12.50 -25.65
CA GLU A 105 2.05 13.90 -25.23
C GLU A 105 2.79 14.13 -23.90
N LEU A 106 2.65 13.22 -22.94
CA LEU A 106 3.43 13.24 -21.69
C LEU A 106 4.93 13.10 -21.99
N ALA A 107 5.30 12.16 -22.86
CA ALA A 107 6.69 11.98 -23.27
C ALA A 107 7.26 13.24 -23.92
N ARG A 108 6.51 13.86 -24.84
CA ARG A 108 6.88 15.13 -25.48
C ARG A 108 7.04 16.26 -24.46
N ARG A 109 6.17 16.31 -23.44
CA ARG A 109 6.26 17.33 -22.39
C ARG A 109 7.53 17.17 -21.56
N SER A 110 7.89 15.95 -21.17
CA SER A 110 9.16 15.71 -20.47
C SER A 110 10.37 16.11 -21.34
N TYR A 111 10.36 15.74 -22.63
CA TYR A 111 11.40 16.16 -23.57
C TYR A 111 11.52 17.68 -23.65
N GLN A 112 10.40 18.40 -23.75
CA GLN A 112 10.40 19.87 -23.79
C GLN A 112 10.86 20.54 -22.50
N LYS A 113 10.74 19.84 -21.37
CA LYS A 113 11.29 20.28 -20.08
C LYS A 113 12.77 19.96 -19.92
N GLY A 114 13.40 19.39 -20.94
CA GLY A 114 14.85 19.16 -20.99
C GLY A 114 15.29 17.79 -20.49
N SER A 115 14.40 16.80 -20.40
CA SER A 115 14.81 15.43 -20.10
C SER A 115 15.88 14.96 -21.10
N GLN A 116 16.99 14.45 -20.57
CA GLN A 116 18.13 13.96 -21.33
C GLN A 116 18.15 12.43 -21.44
N ASP A 117 17.10 11.76 -20.96
CA ASP A 117 17.01 10.31 -20.91
C ASP A 117 16.00 9.77 -21.94
N ASN A 118 15.94 8.45 -22.09
CA ASN A 118 14.91 7.76 -22.83
C ASN A 118 13.56 7.85 -22.11
N ILE A 119 12.55 8.33 -22.83
CA ILE A 119 11.23 8.59 -22.27
C ILE A 119 10.23 7.59 -22.83
N THR A 120 9.78 6.67 -21.98
CA THR A 120 8.70 5.72 -22.31
C THR A 120 7.52 5.99 -21.40
N VAL A 121 6.31 6.11 -21.98
CA VAL A 121 5.07 6.37 -21.23
C VAL A 121 3.92 5.52 -21.77
N LEU A 122 3.28 4.77 -20.88
CA LEU A 122 2.06 4.02 -21.13
C LEU A 122 0.91 4.58 -20.28
N VAL A 123 -0.19 4.93 -20.94
CA VAL A 123 -1.42 5.38 -20.28
C VAL A 123 -2.52 4.36 -20.55
N ILE A 124 -3.06 3.79 -19.49
CA ILE A 124 -4.15 2.81 -19.53
C ILE A 124 -5.43 3.51 -19.09
N ASP A 125 -6.38 3.62 -20.00
CA ASP A 125 -7.70 4.20 -19.74
C ASP A 125 -8.66 3.12 -19.21
N LEU A 126 -8.94 3.17 -17.90
CA LEU A 126 -9.78 2.17 -17.25
C LEU A 126 -11.28 2.34 -17.58
N SER A 127 -11.68 3.48 -18.15
CA SER A 127 -13.06 3.70 -18.59
C SER A 127 -13.43 2.85 -19.81
N LYS A 128 -12.44 2.44 -20.61
CA LYS A 128 -12.63 1.61 -21.81
C LYS A 128 -12.91 0.13 -21.51
N TYR A 129 -12.89 -0.27 -20.23
CA TYR A 129 -13.11 -1.64 -19.82
C TYR A 129 -14.36 -1.74 -18.93
N PRO A 130 -15.57 -1.60 -19.49
CA PRO A 130 -16.82 -1.58 -18.73
C PRO A 130 -17.08 -2.89 -17.97
N THR A 131 -16.67 -4.04 -18.53
CA THR A 131 -16.78 -5.32 -17.82
C THR A 131 -15.90 -5.36 -16.56
N LEU A 132 -14.70 -4.77 -16.61
CA LEU A 132 -13.87 -4.61 -15.42
C LEU A 132 -14.55 -3.68 -14.42
N GLN A 133 -15.08 -2.54 -14.87
CA GLN A 133 -15.83 -1.61 -14.02
C GLN A 133 -17.01 -2.31 -13.33
N GLN A 134 -17.79 -3.10 -14.06
CA GLN A 134 -18.95 -3.81 -13.53
C GLN A 134 -18.56 -4.88 -12.52
N SER A 135 -17.49 -5.65 -12.80
CA SER A 135 -16.93 -6.63 -11.85
C SER A 135 -16.37 -5.95 -10.59
N LEU A 136 -15.72 -4.80 -10.74
CA LEU A 136 -15.20 -3.98 -9.64
C LEU A 136 -16.31 -3.42 -8.76
N MET A 137 -17.45 -3.01 -9.35
CA MET A 137 -18.63 -2.54 -8.62
C MET A 137 -19.31 -3.69 -7.86
N LYS A 138 -19.58 -4.83 -8.53
CA LYS A 138 -20.15 -6.02 -7.88
C LYS A 138 -19.28 -6.49 -6.70
N SER A 139 -17.95 -6.52 -6.89
CA SER A 139 -17.02 -6.91 -5.83
C SER A 139 -17.07 -5.95 -4.64
N LYS A 140 -17.22 -4.64 -4.89
CA LYS A 140 -17.37 -3.65 -3.82
C LYS A 140 -18.71 -3.81 -3.08
N GLU A 141 -19.82 -3.94 -3.80
CA GLU A 141 -21.15 -4.15 -3.20
C GLU A 141 -21.19 -5.38 -2.30
N GLU A 142 -20.62 -6.50 -2.76
CA GLU A 142 -20.55 -7.71 -1.96
C GLU A 142 -19.65 -7.53 -0.72
N ARG A 143 -18.51 -6.86 -0.85
CA ARG A 143 -17.65 -6.55 0.31
C ARG A 143 -18.34 -5.65 1.33
N ASP A 144 -19.03 -4.60 0.87
CA ASP A 144 -19.77 -3.68 1.73
C ASP A 144 -20.92 -4.41 2.44
N ARG A 145 -21.59 -5.33 1.75
CA ARG A 145 -22.62 -6.21 2.32
C ARG A 145 -22.05 -7.14 3.39
N VAL A 146 -20.94 -7.82 3.12
CA VAL A 146 -20.27 -8.72 4.08
C VAL A 146 -19.79 -7.96 5.31
N ALA A 147 -19.16 -6.78 5.13
CA ALA A 147 -18.71 -5.95 6.24
C ALA A 147 -19.88 -5.50 7.15
N LYS A 148 -21.03 -5.16 6.55
CA LYS A 148 -22.23 -4.79 7.30
C LYS A 148 -22.80 -5.96 8.11
N LEU A 149 -22.87 -7.15 7.52
CA LEU A 149 -23.32 -8.37 8.19
C LEU A 149 -22.38 -8.75 9.35
N GLN A 150 -21.07 -8.66 9.14
CA GLN A 150 -20.07 -8.92 10.19
C GLN A 150 -20.19 -7.92 11.35
N ALA A 151 -20.36 -6.63 11.05
CA ALA A 151 -20.58 -5.61 12.08
C ALA A 151 -21.87 -5.85 12.88
N GLN A 152 -22.96 -6.26 12.22
CA GLN A 152 -24.22 -6.61 12.89
C GLN A 152 -24.05 -7.85 13.79
N ALA A 153 -23.41 -8.91 13.30
CA ALA A 153 -23.17 -10.11 14.09
C ALA A 153 -22.32 -9.82 15.35
N LEU A 154 -21.27 -9.01 15.20
CA LEU A 154 -20.45 -8.54 16.32
C LEU A 154 -21.26 -7.75 17.36
N PHE A 155 -22.14 -6.84 16.90
CA PHE A 155 -22.99 -6.06 17.77
C PHE A 155 -23.98 -6.94 18.55
N THR A 156 -24.62 -7.90 17.88
CA THR A 156 -25.54 -8.85 18.51
C THR A 156 -24.82 -9.70 19.57
N ALA A 157 -23.65 -10.27 19.24
CA ALA A 157 -22.86 -11.06 20.18
C ALA A 157 -22.39 -10.24 21.40
N ALA A 158 -22.07 -8.96 21.22
CA ALA A 158 -21.71 -8.06 22.32
C ALA A 158 -22.91 -7.78 23.24
N LYS A 159 -24.11 -7.61 22.67
CA LYS A 159 -25.35 -7.41 23.41
C LYS A 159 -25.70 -8.65 24.24
N GLU A 160 -25.65 -9.85 23.64
CA GLU A 160 -25.89 -11.12 24.34
C GLU A 160 -24.93 -11.33 25.51
N ARG A 161 -23.62 -11.06 25.31
CA ARG A 161 -22.62 -11.13 26.39
C ARG A 161 -22.86 -10.12 27.51
N ALA A 162 -23.38 -8.94 27.18
CA ALA A 162 -23.72 -7.93 28.18
C ALA A 162 -24.95 -8.33 29.00
N GLU A 163 -25.95 -8.93 28.34
CA GLU A 163 -27.16 -9.46 28.98
C GLU A 163 -26.84 -10.67 29.89
N GLU A 164 -25.99 -11.61 29.45
CA GLU A 164 -25.49 -12.72 30.30
C GLU A 164 -24.73 -12.21 31.53
N ARG A 165 -23.83 -11.21 31.35
CA ARG A 165 -23.11 -10.59 32.47
C ARG A 165 -24.04 -9.87 33.45
N ALA A 166 -25.14 -9.29 32.97
CA ALA A 166 -26.15 -8.67 33.82
C ALA A 166 -26.92 -9.72 34.63
N ALA A 167 -27.28 -10.85 34.00
CA ALA A 167 -28.02 -11.94 34.65
C ALA A 167 -27.22 -12.67 35.75
N THR A 168 -25.90 -12.84 35.59
CA THR A 168 -25.05 -13.48 36.61
C THR A 168 -24.84 -12.60 37.86
N LYS A 169 -25.05 -11.29 37.76
CA LYS A 169 -24.88 -10.34 38.88
C LYS A 169 -26.09 -10.28 39.84
N THR A 170 -27.20 -10.95 39.52
CA THR A 170 -28.47 -10.91 40.27
C THR A 170 -28.73 -12.09 41.21
N LEU A 171 -27.80 -13.04 41.38
CA LEU A 171 -27.97 -14.10 42.38
C LEU A 171 -27.74 -13.53 43.79
N PRO A 172 -28.73 -13.57 44.71
CA PRO A 172 -28.53 -13.15 46.09
C PRO A 172 -27.56 -14.11 46.77
N VAL A 173 -26.49 -13.57 47.36
CA VAL A 173 -25.67 -14.32 48.32
C VAL A 173 -26.57 -14.58 49.51
N THR A 174 -27.11 -15.79 49.62
CA THR A 174 -27.79 -16.24 50.83
C THR A 174 -26.73 -16.37 51.93
N VAL A 175 -26.59 -15.32 52.74
CA VAL A 175 -25.85 -15.39 54.00
C VAL A 175 -26.66 -16.32 54.90
N ASN A 176 -26.27 -17.58 54.98
CA ASN A 176 -26.77 -18.50 55.98
C ASN A 176 -26.25 -18.04 57.35
N GLY A 177 -27.12 -17.32 58.07
CA GLY A 177 -26.97 -17.06 59.49
C GLY A 177 -27.12 -18.37 60.27
N GLY A 178 -26.01 -19.07 60.48
CA GLY A 178 -25.89 -20.12 61.48
C GLY A 178 -25.34 -19.50 62.77
N GLY A 179 -26.23 -19.17 63.71
CA GLY A 179 -25.85 -18.82 65.07
C GLY A 179 -25.53 -20.05 65.91
N GLY A 180 -24.70 -19.84 66.93
CA GLY A 180 -24.61 -20.69 68.11
C GLY A 180 -23.23 -21.32 68.35
N GLY A 181 -22.56 -20.90 69.44
CA GLY A 181 -21.38 -21.58 69.93
C GLY A 181 -20.49 -20.76 70.85
N SER A 182 -20.99 -20.43 72.04
CA SER A 182 -20.22 -19.99 73.21
C SER A 182 -19.10 -20.96 73.61
N ASN A 183 -17.93 -20.46 74.01
CA ASN A 183 -17.22 -20.76 75.29
C ASN A 183 -15.73 -20.33 75.20
N THR A 184 -15.30 -19.32 75.98
CA THR A 184 -14.66 -19.37 77.32
C THR A 184 -13.13 -19.47 77.28
N THR A 185 -12.50 -18.58 78.07
CA THR A 185 -11.20 -18.70 78.78
C THR A 185 -9.95 -18.92 77.91
N GLY A 186 -8.84 -18.22 78.08
CA GLY A 186 -8.37 -17.33 79.13
C GLY A 186 -6.85 -17.18 78.96
N GLU A 187 -6.32 -16.12 79.58
CA GLU A 187 -4.89 -15.76 79.74
C GLU A 187 -4.12 -15.26 78.51
#